data_AF-A0A9D8IGX0-F1
#
_entry.id   AF-A0A9D8IGX0-F1
#
_cell.length_a   1.000
_cell.length_b   1.000
_cell.length_c   1.000
_cell.angle_alpha   90.00
_cell.angle_beta   90.00
_cell.angle_gamma   90.00
#
_symmetry.space_group_name_H-M   'P 1'
#
loop_
_entity.id
_entity.type
_entity.pdbx_description
1 polymer ?
#
loop_
_entity_poly.entity_id
_entity_poly.type
_entity_poly.pdbx_seq_one_letter_code
_entity_poly.pdbx_strand_id
1 'polypeptide(L)'
;MPNLKQSIFWVTLYLAVIFVLAQFDYSDSPIIDFAKYFYFLILAAVPATILFPYVSRTGPAVPMILWGAVYLVLLQILDRTDSAPFSTFPIILLEFLLLQLGVWLAYQLAYGMSQAESVMDLMTLSAFPSRTMDINAASRQIKIEITRSRRYHRPMGLIAIQASADENITNTELVSAIKNDLSHRFSFARIGQVIDENIRQTDMVFRERFNRFVILCPETDFQNSEILAERIAAVIRNKTSVQVSWTVAAFPDDALSFEDLLDVANSKLTHFVMDGKDRDRNVEPVENEADNG
;
A
#
# COMPACT_ATOMS: atom_id res chain seq x y z
N MET A 1 16.25 5.24 -19.20
CA MET A 1 15.36 4.39 -18.39
C MET A 1 14.16 4.04 -19.27
N PRO A 2 13.77 2.77 -19.38
CA PRO A 2 12.56 2.41 -20.14
C PRO A 2 11.34 3.11 -19.53
N ASN A 3 10.44 3.59 -20.37
CA ASN A 3 9.18 4.16 -19.88
C ASN A 3 8.33 3.04 -19.27
N LEU A 4 7.59 3.29 -18.19
CA LEU A 4 6.70 2.28 -17.57
C LEU A 4 5.77 1.62 -18.60
N LYS A 5 5.24 2.41 -19.54
CA LYS A 5 4.45 1.93 -20.68
C LYS A 5 5.20 0.94 -21.57
N GLN A 6 6.49 1.20 -21.81
CA GLN A 6 7.35 0.30 -22.58
C GLN A 6 7.63 -0.98 -21.79
N SER A 7 7.91 -0.91 -20.48
CA SER A 7 8.12 -2.11 -19.65
C SER A 7 6.88 -3.01 -19.61
N ILE A 8 5.68 -2.43 -19.46
CA ILE A 8 4.41 -3.18 -19.54
C ILE A 8 4.27 -3.84 -20.91
N PHE A 9 4.48 -3.08 -21.98
CA PHE A 9 4.40 -3.60 -23.34
C PHE A 9 5.37 -4.78 -23.56
N TRP A 10 6.62 -4.66 -23.12
CA TRP A 10 7.63 -5.72 -23.28
C TRP A 10 7.31 -6.97 -22.46
N VAL A 11 6.83 -6.83 -21.21
CA VAL A 11 6.42 -7.99 -20.40
C VAL A 11 5.20 -8.69 -21.02
N THR A 12 4.19 -7.94 -21.45
CA THR A 12 3.00 -8.50 -22.10
C THR A 12 3.36 -9.18 -23.42
N LEU A 13 4.19 -8.55 -24.25
CA LEU A 13 4.69 -9.12 -25.49
C LEU A 13 5.49 -10.41 -25.23
N TYR A 14 6.38 -10.40 -24.23
CA TYR A 14 7.15 -11.57 -23.82
C TYR A 14 6.25 -12.72 -23.41
N LEU A 15 5.26 -12.48 -22.54
CA LEU A 15 4.30 -13.51 -22.12
C LEU A 15 3.46 -14.02 -23.29
N ALA A 16 3.05 -13.15 -24.21
CA ALA A 16 2.33 -13.56 -25.41
C ALA A 16 3.19 -14.46 -26.32
N VAL A 17 4.47 -14.13 -26.51
CA VAL A 17 5.41 -14.96 -27.29
C VAL A 17 5.62 -16.32 -26.61
N ILE A 18 5.84 -16.35 -25.30
CA ILE A 18 5.99 -17.61 -24.55
C ILE A 18 4.73 -18.45 -24.63
N PHE A 19 3.54 -17.84 -24.56
CA PHE A 19 2.27 -18.53 -24.69
C PHE A 19 2.09 -19.14 -26.09
N VAL A 20 2.41 -18.40 -27.15
CA VAL A 20 2.40 -18.91 -28.52
C VAL A 20 3.37 -20.07 -28.69
N LEU A 21 4.58 -19.96 -28.14
CA LEU A 21 5.56 -21.05 -28.15
C LEU A 21 5.02 -22.29 -27.41
N ALA A 22 4.39 -22.12 -26.25
CA ALA A 22 3.77 -23.21 -25.50
C ALA A 22 2.70 -23.95 -26.31
N GLN A 23 1.91 -23.21 -27.11
CA GLN A 23 0.89 -23.82 -27.96
C GLN A 23 1.49 -24.66 -29.10
N PHE A 24 2.57 -24.18 -29.73
CA PHE A 24 3.27 -24.93 -30.78
C PHE A 24 3.97 -26.18 -30.24
N ASP A 25 4.47 -26.11 -29.02
CA ASP A 25 5.19 -27.22 -28.39
C ASP A 25 4.28 -28.32 -27.86
N TYR A 26 3.01 -28.01 -27.59
CA TYR A 26 1.98 -28.98 -27.22
C TYR A 26 1.43 -29.79 -28.41
N SER A 27 1.84 -29.45 -29.65
CA SER A 27 1.43 -30.17 -30.87
C SER A 27 2.20 -31.49 -31.02
N ASP A 28 1.67 -32.45 -31.79
CA ASP A 28 2.29 -33.77 -32.04
C ASP A 28 3.68 -33.72 -32.73
N SER A 29 4.13 -32.53 -33.13
CA SER A 29 5.46 -32.28 -33.71
C SER A 29 6.02 -30.97 -33.15
N PRO A 30 6.64 -30.99 -31.96
CA PRO A 30 7.21 -29.80 -31.35
C PRO A 30 8.36 -29.25 -32.20
N ILE A 31 8.42 -27.92 -32.32
CA ILE A 31 9.46 -27.24 -33.11
C ILE A 31 10.75 -27.09 -32.29
N ILE A 32 10.65 -26.87 -30.97
CA ILE A 32 11.78 -26.56 -30.09
C ILE A 32 11.87 -27.53 -28.89
N ASP A 33 10.79 -28.21 -28.51
CA ASP A 33 10.73 -29.25 -27.47
C ASP A 33 11.22 -28.76 -26.10
N PHE A 34 10.56 -27.72 -25.60
CA PHE A 34 10.78 -27.15 -24.28
C PHE A 34 10.14 -28.01 -23.18
N ALA A 35 10.80 -28.11 -22.03
CA ALA A 35 10.21 -28.84 -20.91
C ALA A 35 8.97 -28.14 -20.35
N LYS A 36 7.91 -28.92 -20.05
CA LYS A 36 6.66 -28.39 -19.46
C LYS A 36 6.89 -27.54 -18.20
N TYR A 37 7.84 -27.95 -17.34
CA TYR A 37 8.15 -27.21 -16.12
C TYR A 37 8.75 -25.81 -16.38
N PHE A 38 9.37 -25.58 -17.53
CA PHE A 38 9.89 -24.25 -17.89
C PHE A 38 8.75 -23.24 -18.04
N TYR A 39 7.64 -23.62 -18.68
CA TYR A 39 6.46 -22.77 -18.81
C TYR A 39 5.79 -22.49 -17.47
N PHE A 40 5.65 -23.52 -16.61
CA PHE A 40 5.17 -23.34 -15.25
C PHE A 40 6.08 -22.39 -14.45
N LEU A 41 7.40 -22.51 -14.64
CA LEU A 41 8.36 -21.66 -13.96
C LEU A 41 8.25 -20.20 -14.40
N ILE A 42 8.05 -19.91 -15.70
CA ILE A 42 7.80 -18.54 -16.17
C ILE A 42 6.50 -17.99 -15.57
N LEU A 43 5.43 -18.80 -15.58
CA LEU A 43 4.12 -18.42 -15.04
C LEU A 43 4.17 -18.13 -13.54
N ALA A 44 5.08 -18.76 -12.79
CA ALA A 44 5.31 -18.46 -11.39
C ALA A 44 6.29 -17.28 -11.19
N ALA A 45 7.40 -17.27 -11.92
CA ALA A 45 8.50 -16.35 -11.73
C ALA A 45 8.15 -14.90 -12.07
N VAL A 46 7.48 -14.68 -13.20
CA VAL A 46 7.13 -13.34 -13.68
C VAL A 46 6.12 -12.66 -12.73
N PRO A 47 4.98 -13.27 -12.36
CA PRO A 47 4.07 -12.67 -11.38
C PRO A 47 4.70 -12.52 -10.00
N ALA A 48 5.47 -13.51 -9.52
CA ALA A 48 6.12 -13.41 -8.21
C ALA A 48 7.12 -12.25 -8.15
N THR A 49 7.91 -12.02 -9.20
CA THR A 49 8.83 -10.87 -9.23
C THR A 49 8.13 -9.52 -9.31
N ILE A 50 6.93 -9.46 -9.90
CA ILE A 50 6.11 -8.23 -9.94
C ILE A 50 5.42 -7.99 -8.60
N LEU A 51 4.85 -9.03 -7.99
CA LEU A 51 3.99 -8.92 -6.81
C LEU A 51 4.75 -8.78 -5.49
N PHE A 52 6.00 -9.23 -5.41
CA PHE A 52 6.78 -9.12 -4.18
C PHE A 52 7.54 -7.79 -4.12
N PRO A 53 7.09 -6.81 -3.31
CA PRO A 53 7.68 -5.46 -3.27
C PRO A 53 9.09 -5.43 -2.70
N TYR A 54 9.56 -6.51 -2.07
CA TYR A 54 10.93 -6.62 -1.59
C TYR A 54 11.93 -6.78 -2.75
N VAL A 55 11.49 -7.35 -3.88
CA VAL A 55 12.34 -7.62 -5.04
C VAL A 55 12.77 -6.32 -5.73
N SER A 56 11.90 -5.31 -5.81
CA SER A 56 12.20 -4.01 -6.42
C SER A 56 13.15 -3.14 -5.59
N ARG A 57 13.33 -3.44 -4.30
CA ARG A 57 14.27 -2.74 -3.40
C ARG A 57 15.71 -3.27 -3.50
N THR A 58 15.89 -4.45 -4.07
CA THR A 58 17.19 -5.09 -4.28
C THR A 58 17.63 -4.98 -5.73
N GLY A 59 18.93 -5.11 -6.04
CA GLY A 59 19.39 -5.11 -7.43
C GLY A 59 18.83 -6.28 -8.26
N PRO A 60 18.82 -6.20 -9.60
CA PRO A 60 18.24 -7.22 -10.48
C PRO A 60 18.89 -8.61 -10.34
N ALA A 61 20.12 -8.67 -9.83
CA ALA A 61 20.85 -9.92 -9.62
C ALA A 61 20.14 -10.86 -8.63
N VAL A 62 19.47 -10.33 -7.59
CA VAL A 62 18.83 -11.15 -6.56
C VAL A 62 17.72 -12.04 -7.14
N PRO A 63 16.69 -11.51 -7.83
CA PRO A 63 15.67 -12.35 -8.43
C PRO A 63 16.21 -13.25 -9.55
N MET A 64 17.20 -12.79 -10.33
CA MET A 64 17.82 -13.59 -11.39
C MET A 64 18.56 -14.82 -10.84
N ILE A 65 19.34 -14.64 -9.77
CA ILE A 65 20.04 -15.74 -9.09
C ILE A 65 19.03 -16.68 -8.44
N LEU A 66 18.00 -16.16 -7.77
CA LEU A 66 16.96 -16.97 -7.13
C LEU A 66 16.25 -17.87 -8.15
N TRP A 67 15.70 -17.30 -9.21
CA TRP A 67 14.97 -18.08 -10.22
C TRP A 67 15.88 -18.94 -11.08
N GLY A 68 17.13 -18.50 -11.31
CA GLY A 68 18.16 -19.32 -11.94
C GLY A 68 18.51 -20.56 -11.12
N ALA A 69 18.68 -20.41 -9.80
CA ALA A 69 18.94 -21.53 -8.91
C ALA A 69 17.74 -22.50 -8.86
N VAL A 70 16.51 -21.97 -8.78
CA VAL A 70 15.29 -22.81 -8.83
C VAL A 70 15.24 -23.62 -10.12
N TYR A 71 15.55 -23.01 -11.27
CA TYR A 71 15.59 -23.73 -12.55
C TYR A 71 16.65 -24.84 -12.56
N LEU A 72 17.86 -24.59 -12.05
CA LEU A 72 18.92 -25.59 -11.98
C LEU A 72 18.55 -26.77 -11.06
N VAL A 73 17.88 -26.49 -9.95
CA VAL A 73 17.37 -27.54 -9.04
C VAL A 73 16.29 -28.38 -9.73
N LEU A 74 15.34 -27.74 -10.42
CA LEU A 74 14.30 -28.45 -11.18
C LEU A 74 14.91 -29.32 -12.27
N LEU A 75 15.95 -28.84 -12.95
CA LEU A 75 16.69 -29.59 -13.97
C LEU A 75 17.39 -30.84 -13.41
N GLN A 76 17.76 -30.86 -12.13
CA GLN A 76 18.36 -32.03 -11.48
C GLN A 76 17.32 -33.02 -10.92
N ILE A 77 16.14 -32.55 -10.53
CA ILE A 77 15.12 -33.36 -9.86
C ILE A 77 14.14 -33.99 -10.85
N LEU A 78 13.71 -33.25 -11.87
CA LEU A 78 12.70 -33.69 -12.82
C LEU A 78 13.35 -34.43 -13.98
N ASP A 79 12.87 -35.65 -14.23
CA ASP A 79 13.27 -36.38 -15.42
C ASP A 79 12.67 -35.70 -16.66
N ARG A 80 13.54 -35.27 -17.58
CA ARG A 80 13.15 -34.52 -18.78
C ARG A 80 12.62 -35.42 -19.87
N THR A 81 12.91 -36.72 -19.81
CA THR A 81 12.55 -37.68 -20.86
C THR A 81 11.03 -37.77 -21.10
N ASP A 82 10.22 -37.57 -20.06
CA ASP A 82 8.75 -37.55 -20.14
C ASP A 82 8.15 -36.27 -20.76
N SER A 83 8.90 -35.17 -20.72
CA SER A 83 8.38 -33.84 -21.07
C SER A 83 9.05 -33.21 -22.28
N ALA A 84 10.30 -33.57 -22.59
CA ALA A 84 11.09 -33.02 -23.69
C ALA A 84 12.14 -34.06 -24.18
N PRO A 85 11.69 -35.15 -24.83
CA PRO A 85 12.54 -36.31 -25.17
C PRO A 85 13.64 -36.00 -26.19
N PHE A 86 13.52 -34.93 -26.97
CA PHE A 86 14.51 -34.51 -27.98
C PHE A 86 15.34 -33.29 -27.54
N SER A 87 15.23 -32.89 -26.27
CA SER A 87 15.93 -31.72 -25.76
C SER A 87 17.46 -31.88 -25.81
N THR A 88 18.11 -30.98 -26.56
CA THR A 88 19.56 -30.89 -26.68
C THR A 88 20.09 -29.77 -25.77
N PHE A 89 21.38 -29.78 -25.41
CA PHE A 89 22.01 -28.71 -24.62
C PHE A 89 21.66 -27.26 -25.07
N PRO A 90 21.60 -26.92 -26.37
CA PRO A 90 21.17 -25.60 -26.82
C PRO A 90 19.74 -25.22 -26.40
N ILE A 91 18.81 -26.17 -26.32
CA ILE A 91 17.42 -25.93 -25.90
C ILE A 91 17.39 -25.62 -24.41
N ILE A 92 18.13 -26.37 -23.59
CA ILE A 92 18.27 -26.11 -22.14
C ILE A 92 18.86 -24.71 -21.88
N LEU A 93 19.87 -24.34 -22.67
CA LEU A 93 20.48 -23.01 -22.60
C LEU A 93 19.47 -21.92 -22.98
N LEU A 94 18.65 -22.17 -24.02
CA LEU A 94 17.60 -21.27 -24.46
C LEU A 94 16.50 -21.11 -23.41
N GLU A 95 16.03 -22.19 -22.78
CA GLU A 95 15.10 -22.15 -21.64
C GLU A 95 15.64 -21.28 -20.51
N PHE A 96 16.91 -21.49 -20.12
CA PHE A 96 17.54 -20.69 -19.08
C PHE A 96 17.60 -19.20 -19.47
N LEU A 97 18.02 -18.90 -20.70
CA LEU A 97 18.12 -17.52 -21.18
C LEU A 97 16.75 -16.84 -21.21
N LEU A 98 15.72 -17.52 -21.74
CA LEU A 98 14.36 -17.01 -21.78
C LEU A 98 13.82 -16.74 -20.37
N LEU A 99 14.01 -17.67 -19.43
CA LEU A 99 13.63 -17.47 -18.04
C LEU A 99 14.29 -16.20 -17.45
N GLN A 100 15.61 -16.06 -17.63
CA GLN A 100 16.36 -14.90 -17.13
C GLN A 100 15.90 -13.59 -17.78
N LEU A 101 15.57 -13.61 -19.08
CA LEU A 101 14.99 -12.48 -19.79
C LEU A 101 13.62 -12.10 -19.20
N GLY A 102 12.75 -13.08 -18.96
CA GLY A 102 11.44 -12.87 -18.35
C GLY A 102 11.53 -12.26 -16.96
N VAL A 103 12.42 -12.77 -16.11
CA VAL A 103 12.69 -12.24 -14.76
C VAL A 103 13.24 -10.82 -14.83
N TRP A 104 14.15 -10.54 -15.77
CA TRP A 104 14.70 -9.20 -15.95
C TRP A 104 13.66 -8.18 -16.41
N LEU A 105 12.80 -8.53 -17.36
CA LEU A 105 11.68 -7.69 -17.81
C LEU A 105 10.67 -7.45 -16.68
N ALA A 106 10.34 -8.49 -15.92
CA ALA A 106 9.46 -8.40 -14.75
C ALA A 106 10.03 -7.45 -13.67
N TYR A 107 11.33 -7.57 -13.39
CA TYR A 107 12.03 -6.67 -12.48
C TYR A 107 12.00 -5.21 -12.98
N GLN A 108 12.24 -5.00 -14.27
CA GLN A 108 12.21 -3.67 -14.88
C GLN A 108 10.84 -3.01 -14.78
N LEU A 109 9.77 -3.80 -14.90
CA LEU A 109 8.40 -3.36 -14.68
C LEU A 109 8.15 -3.01 -13.20
N ALA A 110 8.52 -3.91 -12.27
CA ALA A 110 8.36 -3.69 -10.83
C ALA A 110 9.11 -2.45 -10.34
N TYR A 111 10.34 -2.25 -10.83
CA TYR A 111 11.15 -1.07 -10.54
C TYR A 111 10.49 0.21 -11.08
N GLY A 112 9.98 0.18 -12.31
CA GLY A 112 9.25 1.32 -12.90
C GLY A 112 8.00 1.70 -12.12
N MET A 113 7.23 0.71 -11.63
CA MET A 113 6.07 0.94 -10.76
C MET A 113 6.46 1.60 -9.44
N SER A 114 7.50 1.08 -8.76
CA SER A 114 8.00 1.67 -7.50
C SER A 114 8.53 3.09 -7.67
N GLN A 115 9.16 3.39 -8.81
CA GLN A 115 9.62 4.74 -9.11
C GLN A 115 8.45 5.71 -9.34
N ALA A 116 7.42 5.28 -10.06
CA ALA A 116 6.21 6.08 -10.25
C ALA A 116 5.53 6.40 -8.91
N GLU A 117 5.46 5.41 -8.02
CA GLU A 117 4.93 5.57 -6.67
C GLU A 117 5.74 6.57 -5.83
N SER A 118 7.07 6.46 -5.81
CA SER A 118 7.91 7.39 -5.04
C SER A 118 7.86 8.82 -5.57
N VAL A 119 7.79 9.02 -6.89
CA VAL A 119 7.59 10.34 -7.49
C VAL A 119 6.23 10.92 -7.08
N MET A 120 5.19 10.10 -7.06
CA MET A 120 3.86 10.52 -6.62
C MET A 120 3.88 10.97 -5.15
N ASP A 121 4.53 10.20 -4.27
CA ASP A 121 4.68 10.57 -2.85
C ASP A 121 5.44 11.89 -2.70
N LEU A 122 6.51 12.10 -3.48
CA LEU A 122 7.24 13.38 -3.52
C LEU A 122 6.35 14.53 -4.01
N MET A 123 5.51 14.31 -5.02
CA MET A 123 4.56 15.32 -5.50
C MET A 123 3.54 15.70 -4.43
N THR A 124 2.99 14.72 -3.71
CA THR A 124 2.05 15.01 -2.61
C THR A 124 2.71 15.79 -1.48
N LEU A 125 3.95 15.43 -1.11
CA LEU A 125 4.69 16.09 -0.04
C LEU A 125 5.14 17.51 -0.40
N SER A 126 5.48 17.73 -1.68
CA SER A 126 5.81 19.08 -2.19
C SER A 126 4.58 19.97 -2.36
N ALA A 127 3.44 19.41 -2.77
CA ALA A 127 2.18 20.14 -2.86
C ALA A 127 1.63 20.51 -1.47
N PHE A 128 1.77 19.60 -0.50
CA PHE A 128 1.23 19.73 0.86
C PHE A 128 2.31 19.40 1.90
N PRO A 129 3.26 20.31 2.14
CA PRO A 129 4.32 20.09 3.12
C PRO A 129 3.72 19.95 4.52
N SER A 130 4.19 18.97 5.28
CA SER A 130 3.77 18.75 6.67
C SER A 130 4.87 18.06 7.48
N ARG A 131 4.89 18.31 8.80
CA ARG A 131 5.78 17.63 9.75
C ARG A 131 5.33 16.21 10.12
N THR A 132 4.39 15.62 9.37
CA THR A 132 3.89 14.27 9.67
C THR A 132 4.98 13.22 9.48
N MET A 133 5.13 12.33 10.46
CA MET A 133 6.12 11.24 10.43
C MET A 133 5.44 9.88 10.35
N ASP A 134 6.11 8.87 9.79
CA ASP A 134 5.67 7.49 9.96
C ASP A 134 5.76 7.11 11.45
N ILE A 135 4.67 6.57 12.02
CA ILE A 135 4.61 6.21 13.43
C ILE A 135 5.73 5.25 13.85
N ASN A 136 6.11 4.32 12.95
CA ASN A 136 7.16 3.34 13.22
C ASN A 136 8.55 4.00 13.25
N ALA A 137 8.77 4.99 12.39
CA ALA A 137 10.01 5.76 12.36
C ALA A 137 10.16 6.67 13.59
N ALA A 138 9.04 7.07 14.22
CA ALA A 138 9.02 8.00 15.36
C ALA A 138 9.06 7.33 16.75
N SER A 139 9.18 6.00 16.83
CA SER A 139 9.18 5.23 18.08
C SER A 139 10.11 5.78 19.18
N ARG A 140 11.32 6.23 18.80
CA ARG A 140 12.28 6.83 19.74
C ARG A 140 11.73 8.13 20.36
N GLN A 141 11.15 9.00 19.55
CA GLN A 141 10.68 10.31 19.99
C GLN A 141 9.41 10.18 20.85
N ILE A 142 8.51 9.28 20.46
CA ILE A 142 7.34 8.90 21.26
C ILE A 142 7.77 8.40 22.65
N LYS A 143 8.74 7.48 22.71
CA LYS A 143 9.25 6.93 23.97
C LYS A 143 9.87 8.01 24.87
N ILE A 144 10.57 8.97 24.27
CA ILE A 144 11.14 10.11 25.01
C ILE A 144 10.02 10.94 25.64
N GLU A 145 8.98 11.30 24.89
CA GLU A 145 7.89 12.14 25.39
C GLU A 145 7.05 11.43 26.46
N ILE A 146 6.70 10.16 26.28
CA ILE A 146 6.00 9.37 27.32
C ILE A 146 6.85 9.29 28.60
N THR A 147 8.16 9.09 28.46
CA THR A 147 9.06 9.04 29.62
C THR A 147 9.14 10.40 30.34
N ARG A 148 9.15 11.51 29.58
CA ARG A 148 9.13 12.87 30.14
C ARG A 148 7.82 13.14 30.88
N SER A 149 6.69 12.88 30.23
CA SER A 149 5.36 13.04 30.82
C SER A 149 5.24 12.26 32.14
N ARG A 150 5.65 10.99 32.16
CA ARG A 150 5.68 10.16 33.36
C ARG A 150 6.59 10.71 34.45
N ARG A 151 7.80 11.15 34.12
CA ARG A 151 8.79 11.66 35.11
C ARG A 151 8.31 12.95 35.76
N TYR A 152 7.73 13.84 34.96
CA TYR A 152 7.34 15.17 35.41
C TYR A 152 5.85 15.30 35.75
N HIS A 153 5.11 14.19 35.73
CA HIS A 153 3.66 14.13 35.97
C HIS A 153 2.89 15.17 35.13
N ARG A 154 3.30 15.35 33.88
CA ARG A 154 2.62 16.27 32.95
C ARG A 154 1.58 15.49 32.14
N PRO A 155 0.34 15.99 32.02
CA PRO A 155 -0.69 15.32 31.24
C PRO A 155 -0.27 15.23 29.77
N MET A 156 -0.72 14.21 29.07
CA MET A 156 -0.47 14.05 27.65
C MET A 156 -1.69 13.46 26.97
N GLY A 157 -2.14 14.12 25.90
CA GLY A 157 -3.26 13.65 25.11
C GLY A 157 -2.80 12.96 23.84
N LEU A 158 -3.57 11.96 23.41
CA LEU A 158 -3.43 11.29 22.13
C LEU A 158 -4.75 11.46 21.37
N ILE A 159 -4.68 12.05 20.18
CA ILE A 159 -5.83 12.24 19.30
C ILE A 159 -5.65 11.30 18.11
N ALA A 160 -6.60 10.40 17.87
CA ALA A 160 -6.63 9.58 16.66
C ALA A 160 -7.69 10.14 15.70
N ILE A 161 -7.31 10.40 14.45
CA ILE A 161 -8.17 10.93 13.40
C ILE A 161 -8.16 9.97 12.22
N GLN A 162 -9.34 9.54 11.78
CA GLN A 162 -9.54 8.70 10.59
C GLN A 162 -10.43 9.42 9.60
N ALA A 163 -9.96 9.57 8.36
CA ALA A 163 -10.81 10.12 7.31
C ALA A 163 -11.81 9.06 6.83
N SER A 164 -13.01 9.48 6.45
CA SER A 164 -13.96 8.59 5.77
C SER A 164 -13.44 8.32 4.36
N ALA A 165 -13.26 7.05 4.00
CA ALA A 165 -13.17 6.70 2.59
C ALA A 165 -14.58 6.82 2.01
N ASP A 166 -14.75 7.64 0.97
CA ASP A 166 -16.02 7.71 0.25
C ASP A 166 -16.25 6.35 -0.42
N GLU A 167 -17.09 5.50 0.16
CA GLU A 167 -17.37 4.15 -0.34
C GLU A 167 -18.29 4.16 -1.57
N ASN A 168 -18.76 5.34 -2.01
CA ASN A 168 -19.59 5.54 -3.22
C ASN A 168 -18.77 5.44 -4.52
N ILE A 169 -18.00 4.37 -4.67
CA ILE A 169 -17.25 4.08 -5.89
C ILE A 169 -17.93 2.91 -6.58
N THR A 170 -18.85 3.22 -7.50
CA THR A 170 -19.31 2.26 -8.50
C THR A 170 -18.11 1.75 -9.28
N ASN A 171 -17.80 0.49 -9.07
CA ASN A 171 -16.74 -0.28 -9.69
C ASN A 171 -16.99 -0.41 -11.20
N THR A 172 -16.59 0.58 -11.97
CA THR A 172 -16.54 0.44 -13.41
C THR A 172 -15.35 1.24 -13.94
N GLU A 173 -14.41 0.53 -14.58
CA GLU A 173 -13.19 1.00 -15.26
C GLU A 173 -11.91 1.10 -14.41
N LEU A 174 -10.87 0.36 -14.83
CA LEU A 174 -9.49 0.38 -14.32
C LEU A 174 -8.87 1.80 -14.23
N VAL A 175 -9.35 2.73 -15.06
CA VAL A 175 -8.93 4.14 -15.05
C VAL A 175 -9.44 4.87 -13.80
N SER A 176 -10.63 4.52 -13.30
CA SER A 176 -11.18 5.09 -12.06
C SER A 176 -10.33 4.68 -10.86
N ALA A 177 -9.86 3.43 -10.79
CA ALA A 177 -9.04 2.94 -9.68
C ALA A 177 -7.73 3.73 -9.50
N ILE A 178 -7.02 4.04 -10.59
CA ILE A 178 -5.77 4.83 -10.55
C ILE A 178 -6.06 6.29 -10.16
N LYS A 179 -7.10 6.88 -10.74
CA LYS A 179 -7.53 8.25 -10.41
C LYS A 179 -7.93 8.36 -8.94
N ASN A 180 -8.59 7.35 -8.41
CA ASN A 180 -9.03 7.29 -7.03
C ASN A 180 -7.84 7.19 -6.08
N ASP A 181 -6.87 6.29 -6.34
CA ASP A 181 -5.66 6.20 -5.52
C ASP A 181 -4.92 7.55 -5.44
N LEU A 182 -4.79 8.23 -6.59
CA LEU A 182 -4.19 9.57 -6.64
C LEU A 182 -4.99 10.58 -5.81
N SER A 183 -6.31 10.63 -5.98
CA SER A 183 -7.18 11.53 -5.24
C SER A 183 -7.10 11.28 -3.74
N HIS A 184 -7.08 10.02 -3.31
CA HIS A 184 -6.93 9.64 -1.91
C HIS A 184 -5.58 10.09 -1.35
N ARG A 185 -4.47 9.87 -2.06
CA ARG A 185 -3.13 10.30 -1.63
C ARG A 185 -3.04 11.81 -1.47
N PHE A 186 -3.58 12.58 -2.43
CA PHE A 186 -3.59 14.05 -2.36
C PHE A 186 -4.49 14.57 -1.24
N SER A 187 -5.70 14.01 -1.08
CA SER A 187 -6.59 14.36 0.02
C SER A 187 -5.97 14.04 1.38
N PHE A 188 -5.34 12.88 1.51
CA PHE A 188 -4.68 12.47 2.75
C PHE A 188 -3.47 13.36 3.08
N ALA A 189 -2.64 13.68 2.10
CA ALA A 189 -1.54 14.64 2.27
C ALA A 189 -2.04 16.04 2.65
N ARG A 190 -3.15 16.49 2.03
CA ARG A 190 -3.79 17.76 2.39
C ARG A 190 -4.32 17.75 3.82
N ILE A 191 -4.93 16.67 4.28
CA ILE A 191 -5.35 16.51 5.67
C ILE A 191 -4.14 16.62 6.61
N GLY A 192 -3.03 15.92 6.29
CA GLY A 192 -1.79 16.01 7.06
C GLY A 192 -1.25 17.43 7.19
N GLN A 193 -1.27 18.21 6.11
CA GLN A 193 -0.91 19.64 6.14
C GLN A 193 -1.88 20.46 7.01
N VAL A 194 -3.19 20.24 6.86
CA VAL A 194 -4.19 20.95 7.66
C VAL A 194 -4.00 20.67 9.15
N ILE A 195 -3.70 19.42 9.53
CA ILE A 195 -3.39 19.07 10.92
C ILE A 195 -2.15 19.84 11.37
N ASP A 196 -1.06 19.78 10.62
CA ASP A 196 0.22 20.43 10.98
C ASP A 196 0.09 21.96 11.14
N GLU A 197 -0.72 22.62 10.30
CA GLU A 197 -1.03 24.05 10.41
C GLU A 197 -1.84 24.41 11.67
N ASN A 198 -2.53 23.45 12.29
CA ASN A 198 -3.47 23.68 13.39
C ASN A 198 -3.02 23.12 14.75
N ILE A 199 -1.85 22.48 14.80
CA ILE A 199 -1.24 21.98 16.04
C ILE A 199 -0.07 22.87 16.49
N ARG A 200 0.36 22.71 17.74
CA ARG A 200 1.52 23.45 18.27
C ARG A 200 2.84 22.88 17.73
N GLN A 201 3.93 23.61 17.91
CA GLN A 201 5.25 23.09 17.54
C GLN A 201 5.68 21.88 18.38
N THR A 202 5.23 21.83 19.64
CA THR A 202 5.49 20.75 20.60
C THR A 202 4.68 19.48 20.32
N ASP A 203 3.54 19.63 19.64
CA ASP A 203 2.69 18.49 19.29
C ASP A 203 3.33 17.72 18.13
N MET A 204 3.12 16.41 18.12
CA MET A 204 3.69 15.51 17.14
C MET A 204 2.59 14.83 16.35
N VAL A 205 2.72 14.80 15.02
CA VAL A 205 1.74 14.15 14.14
C VAL A 205 2.38 12.94 13.47
N PHE A 206 1.69 11.82 13.55
CA PHE A 206 2.09 10.56 12.97
C PHE A 206 1.06 10.06 11.95
N ARG A 207 1.57 9.44 10.90
CA ARG A 207 0.83 8.61 9.97
C ARG A 207 0.90 7.17 10.48
N GLU A 208 -0.24 6.62 10.89
CA GLU A 208 -0.32 5.23 11.37
C GLU A 208 -0.63 4.26 10.21
N ARG A 209 -1.60 4.64 9.36
CA ARG A 209 -2.04 3.86 8.18
C ARG A 209 -2.42 4.81 7.04
N PHE A 210 -2.79 4.26 5.89
CA PHE A 210 -3.18 5.00 4.67
C PHE A 210 -4.28 6.05 4.85
N ASN A 211 -5.07 5.97 5.93
CA ASN A 211 -6.19 6.88 6.16
C ASN A 211 -6.33 7.29 7.63
N ARG A 212 -5.24 7.24 8.40
CA ARG A 212 -5.26 7.50 9.84
C ARG A 212 -4.05 8.31 10.30
N PHE A 213 -4.34 9.36 11.05
CA PHE A 213 -3.38 10.20 11.75
C PHE A 213 -3.51 10.02 13.25
N VAL A 214 -2.37 10.07 13.94
CA VAL A 214 -2.28 10.08 15.40
C VAL A 214 -1.52 11.34 15.79
N ILE A 215 -2.07 12.14 16.69
CA ILE A 215 -1.45 13.34 17.21
C ILE A 215 -1.14 13.11 18.67
N LEU A 216 0.12 13.28 19.07
CA LEU A 216 0.55 13.27 20.44
C LEU A 216 0.72 14.71 20.91
N CYS A 217 0.00 15.08 21.96
CA CYS A 217 -0.05 16.43 22.53
C CYS A 217 0.57 16.42 23.92
N PRO A 218 1.89 16.70 24.06
CA PRO A 218 2.51 16.85 25.37
C PRO A 218 1.86 18.00 26.16
N GLU A 219 1.82 17.86 27.48
CA GLU A 219 1.31 18.88 28.41
C GLU A 219 -0.13 19.31 28.12
N THR A 220 -0.93 18.38 27.61
CA THR A 220 -2.33 18.58 27.24
C THR A 220 -3.16 17.51 27.91
N ASP A 221 -4.20 17.93 28.64
CA ASP A 221 -5.15 17.02 29.28
C ASP A 221 -6.24 16.57 28.30
N PHE A 222 -7.11 15.66 28.76
CA PHE A 222 -8.19 15.12 27.94
C PHE A 222 -9.09 16.22 27.35
N GLN A 223 -9.51 17.19 28.17
CA GLN A 223 -10.44 18.25 27.76
C GLN A 223 -9.84 19.15 26.68
N ASN A 224 -8.59 19.58 26.84
CA ASN A 224 -7.92 20.42 25.84
C ASN A 224 -7.62 19.62 24.56
N SER A 225 -7.35 18.32 24.66
CA SER A 225 -7.20 17.45 23.49
C SER A 225 -8.50 17.25 22.73
N GLU A 226 -9.64 17.15 23.41
CA GLU A 226 -10.97 17.07 22.79
C GLU A 226 -11.29 18.35 22.01
N ILE A 227 -11.08 19.53 22.61
CA ILE A 227 -11.26 20.82 21.95
C ILE A 227 -10.35 20.95 20.72
N LEU A 228 -9.10 20.50 20.83
CA LEU A 228 -8.15 20.50 19.71
C LEU A 228 -8.61 19.58 18.58
N ALA A 229 -9.08 18.37 18.92
CA ALA A 229 -9.56 17.39 17.96
C ALA A 229 -10.79 17.90 17.20
N GLU A 230 -11.76 18.46 17.91
CA GLU A 230 -12.97 19.05 17.32
C GLU A 230 -12.62 20.21 16.37
N ARG A 231 -11.72 21.12 16.81
CA ARG A 231 -11.26 22.23 15.98
C ARG A 231 -10.59 21.73 14.70
N ILE A 232 -9.68 20.76 14.80
CA ILE A 232 -8.99 20.18 13.65
C ILE A 232 -9.99 19.53 12.70
N ALA A 233 -10.94 18.75 13.23
CA ALA A 233 -11.97 18.09 12.43
C ALA A 233 -12.85 19.09 11.67
N ALA A 234 -13.24 20.20 12.30
CA ALA A 234 -13.99 21.27 11.65
C ALA A 234 -13.19 21.93 10.52
N VAL A 235 -11.89 22.22 10.74
CA VAL A 235 -11.03 22.81 9.71
C VAL A 235 -10.80 21.84 8.56
N ILE A 236 -10.60 20.55 8.82
CA ILE A 236 -10.46 19.53 7.77
C ILE A 236 -11.72 19.49 6.92
N ARG A 237 -12.90 19.40 7.55
CA ARG A 237 -14.20 19.38 6.85
C ARG A 237 -14.35 20.60 5.94
N ASN A 238 -14.01 21.78 6.43
CA ASN A 238 -14.13 23.03 5.68
C ASN A 238 -13.11 23.15 4.53
N LYS A 239 -11.87 22.66 4.72
CA LYS A 239 -10.79 22.80 3.72
C LYS A 239 -10.74 21.68 2.68
N THR A 240 -11.30 20.50 2.98
CA THR A 240 -11.13 19.30 2.15
C THR A 240 -12.44 18.64 1.74
N SER A 241 -13.57 19.04 2.32
CA SER A 241 -14.87 18.36 2.19
C SER A 241 -14.87 16.89 2.62
N VAL A 242 -13.78 16.40 3.22
CA VAL A 242 -13.66 15.05 3.74
C VAL A 242 -14.21 15.02 5.18
N GLN A 243 -15.09 14.06 5.47
CA GLN A 243 -15.51 13.81 6.83
C GLN A 243 -14.41 13.04 7.57
N VAL A 244 -14.19 13.40 8.84
CA VAL A 244 -13.24 12.72 9.70
C VAL A 244 -13.91 12.30 10.98
N SER A 245 -13.65 11.07 11.40
CA SER A 245 -13.94 10.56 12.74
C SER A 245 -12.71 10.78 13.60
N TRP A 246 -12.90 11.16 14.86
CA TRP A 246 -11.80 11.39 15.78
C TRP A 246 -12.13 10.89 17.18
N THR A 247 -11.09 10.65 17.96
CA THR A 247 -11.22 10.27 19.38
C THR A 247 -9.97 10.68 20.15
N VAL A 248 -10.08 10.65 21.48
CA VAL A 248 -9.04 11.08 22.40
C VAL A 248 -8.79 10.01 23.46
N ALA A 249 -7.52 9.83 23.81
CA ALA A 249 -7.05 9.13 24.99
C ALA A 249 -6.08 10.02 25.78
N ALA A 250 -6.04 9.89 27.10
CA ALA A 250 -5.20 10.69 27.97
C ALA A 250 -4.26 9.82 28.82
N PHE A 251 -3.00 10.25 28.90
CA PHE A 251 -2.00 9.71 29.82
C PHE A 251 -1.89 10.62 31.04
N PRO A 252 -1.83 10.06 32.27
CA PRO A 252 -1.81 8.63 32.60
C PRO A 252 -3.20 7.99 32.82
N ASP A 253 -4.29 8.74 32.66
CA ASP A 253 -5.63 8.34 33.13
C ASP A 253 -6.22 7.14 32.40
N ASP A 254 -6.10 7.09 31.07
CA ASP A 254 -6.61 5.99 30.24
C ASP A 254 -5.59 4.83 30.11
N ALA A 255 -4.29 5.13 30.15
CA ALA A 255 -3.24 4.14 29.89
C ALA A 255 -1.85 4.60 30.37
N LEU A 256 -0.94 3.63 30.58
CA LEU A 256 0.41 3.84 31.11
C LEU A 256 1.54 3.67 30.07
N SER A 257 1.21 3.24 28.86
CA SER A 257 2.13 3.11 27.73
C SER A 257 1.54 3.77 26.48
N PHE A 258 2.39 4.02 25.48
CA PHE A 258 1.92 4.60 24.21
C PHE A 258 1.06 3.59 23.45
N GLU A 259 1.47 2.34 23.46
CA GLU A 259 0.79 1.23 22.82
C GLU A 259 -0.63 1.08 23.39
N ASP A 260 -0.77 1.11 24.72
CA ASP A 260 -2.08 1.04 25.37
C ASP A 260 -2.95 2.29 25.07
N LEU A 261 -2.37 3.49 25.04
CA LEU A 261 -3.11 4.72 24.65
C LEU A 261 -3.65 4.61 23.22
N LEU A 262 -2.81 4.10 22.31
CA LEU A 262 -3.17 3.91 20.92
C LEU A 262 -4.28 2.87 20.79
N ASP A 263 -4.23 1.78 21.55
CA ASP A 263 -5.26 0.75 21.56
C ASP A 263 -6.60 1.26 22.12
N VAL A 264 -6.57 2.07 23.18
CA VAL A 264 -7.77 2.74 23.72
C VAL A 264 -8.37 3.66 22.67
N ALA A 265 -7.57 4.52 22.05
CA ALA A 265 -8.04 5.39 20.98
C ALA A 265 -8.59 4.59 19.79
N ASN A 266 -7.88 3.56 19.33
CA ASN A 266 -8.31 2.74 18.21
C ASN A 266 -9.63 2.00 18.48
N SER A 267 -9.83 1.53 19.72
CA SER A 267 -11.06 0.87 20.15
C SER A 267 -12.24 1.85 20.15
N LYS A 268 -12.06 3.04 20.73
CA LYS A 268 -13.07 4.12 20.74
C LYS A 268 -13.44 4.54 19.31
N LEU A 269 -12.44 4.69 18.43
CA LEU A 269 -12.64 5.10 17.04
C LEU A 269 -13.39 4.05 16.23
N THR A 270 -13.07 2.77 16.42
CA THR A 270 -13.77 1.67 15.73
C THR A 270 -15.25 1.64 16.13
N HIS A 271 -15.55 1.80 17.41
CA HIS A 271 -16.93 1.88 17.89
C HIS A 271 -17.68 3.09 17.30
N PHE A 272 -17.01 4.24 17.19
CA PHE A 272 -17.60 5.44 16.59
C PHE A 272 -17.90 5.28 15.10
N VAL A 273 -16.97 4.68 14.33
CA VAL A 273 -17.16 4.42 12.90
C VAL A 273 -18.26 3.40 12.65
N MET A 274 -18.37 2.36 13.48
CA MET A 274 -19.43 1.35 13.36
C MET A 274 -20.81 1.94 13.70
N ASP A 275 -20.94 2.70 14.79
CA ASP A 275 -22.21 3.36 15.16
C ASP A 275 -22.64 4.39 14.10
N GLY A 276 -21.68 5.12 13.50
CA GLY A 276 -21.96 6.02 12.38
C GLY A 276 -22.44 5.28 11.12
N LYS A 277 -21.82 4.14 10.79
CA LYS A 277 -22.19 3.34 9.61
C LYS A 277 -23.54 2.62 9.77
N ASP A 278 -23.88 2.20 10.99
CA ASP A 278 -25.19 1.61 11.30
C ASP A 278 -26.31 2.67 11.28
N ARG A 279 -26.01 3.93 11.65
CA ARG A 279 -26.95 5.06 11.48
C ARG A 279 -27.20 5.39 10.01
N ASP A 280 -26.15 5.47 9.19
CA ASP A 280 -26.29 5.77 7.76
C ASP A 280 -27.01 4.66 6.98
N ARG A 281 -26.89 3.39 7.40
CA ARG A 281 -27.64 2.26 6.81
C ARG A 281 -29.14 2.26 7.14
N ASN A 282 -29.52 2.82 8.29
CA ASN A 282 -30.92 2.88 8.72
C ASN A 282 -31.67 4.10 8.14
N VAL A 283 -30.99 4.98 7.41
CA VAL A 283 -31.64 6.01 6.59
C VAL A 283 -31.92 5.39 5.21
N GLU A 284 -32.99 4.59 5.12
CA GLU A 284 -33.53 4.19 3.80
C GLU A 284 -33.92 5.47 3.02
N PRO A 285 -33.67 5.51 1.70
CA PRO A 285 -34.08 6.65 0.89
C PRO A 285 -35.60 6.74 0.94
N VAL A 286 -36.11 7.88 1.42
CA VAL A 286 -37.53 8.23 1.31
C VAL A 286 -37.85 8.23 -0.19
N GLU A 287 -38.56 7.20 -0.62
CA GLU A 287 -39.14 7.09 -1.95
C GLU A 287 -40.05 8.31 -2.12
N ASN A 288 -39.63 9.29 -2.92
CA ASN A 288 -40.47 10.41 -3.30
C ASN A 288 -41.64 9.84 -4.10
N GLU A 289 -42.79 9.68 -3.46
CA GLU A 289 -44.07 9.51 -4.12
C GLU A 289 -44.25 10.65 -5.12
N ALA A 290 -44.23 10.29 -6.40
CA ALA A 290 -44.59 11.16 -7.49
C ALA A 290 -46.07 11.56 -7.32
N ASP A 291 -46.27 12.81 -6.96
CA ASP A 291 -47.55 13.51 -7.03
C ASP A 291 -47.99 13.58 -8.50
N ASN A 292 -48.87 12.65 -8.90
CA ASN A 292 -49.67 12.75 -10.12
C ASN A 292 -51.04 13.32 -9.73
N GLY A 293 -51.16 14.65 -9.84
CA GLY A 293 -52.41 15.40 -9.86
C GLY A 293 -52.49 16.28 -11.09
#